data_AF-A0A846CJA5-F1
#
_entry.id   AF-A0A846CJA5-F1
#
_cell.length_a   1.000
_cell.length_b   1.000
_cell.length_c   1.000
_cell.angle_alpha   90.00
_cell.angle_beta   90.00
_cell.angle_gamma   90.00
#
_symmetry.space_group_name_H-M   'P 1'
#
loop_
_entity.id
_entity.type
_entity.pdbx_description
1 polymer ?
#
loop_
_entity_poly.entity_id
_entity_poly.type
_entity_poly.pdbx_seq_one_letter_code
_entity_poly.pdbx_strand_id
1 'polypeptide(L)' 'MTEMVAAQIFNQDKDKEIPKIYGVVTTGTAWQFLELEAQTIIIDLEEYSVYNLPNILGILTSFVS' A
#
# COMPACT_ATOMS: atom_id res chain seq x y z
N MET A 1 -1.16 -2.44 8.83
CA MET A 1 -2.53 -1.88 8.59
C MET A 1 -2.81 -0.69 9.47
N THR A 2 -2.48 -0.79 10.76
CA THR A 2 -2.51 0.33 11.72
C THR A 2 -1.80 1.57 11.19
N GLU A 3 -0.66 1.39 10.51
CA GLU A 3 0.16 2.45 9.95
C GLU A 3 -0.55 3.20 8.82
N MET A 4 -1.31 2.49 7.97
CA MET A 4 -2.07 3.12 6.88
C MET A 4 -3.22 3.98 7.42
N VAL A 5 -3.93 3.47 8.44
CA VAL A 5 -4.98 4.23 9.12
C VAL A 5 -4.41 5.44 9.84
N ALA A 6 -3.27 5.28 10.54
CA ALA A 6 -2.59 6.39 11.19
C ALA A 6 -2.12 7.46 10.19
N ALA A 7 -1.62 7.04 9.03
CA ALA A 7 -1.25 7.95 7.95
C ALA A 7 -2.47 8.70 7.38
N GLN A 8 -3.62 8.04 7.25
CA GLN A 8 -4.87 8.67 6.82
C GLN A 8 -5.31 9.77 7.78
N ILE A 9 -5.37 9.44 9.08
CA ILE A 9 -5.73 10.39 10.14
C ILE A 9 -4.75 11.56 10.15
N PHE A 10 -3.45 11.28 10.09
CA PHE A 10 -2.43 12.32 10.05
C PHE A 10 -2.59 13.26 8.85
N ASN A 11 -2.89 12.73 7.66
CA ASN A 11 -3.10 13.55 6.46
C ASN A 11 -4.37 14.41 6.60
N GLN A 12 -5.46 13.84 7.12
CA GLN A 12 -6.70 14.56 7.39
C GLN A 12 -6.49 15.70 8.41
N ASP A 13 -5.76 15.44 9.49
CA ASP A 13 -5.39 16.44 10.51
C ASP A 13 -4.49 17.56 9.98
N LYS A 14 -3.90 17.38 8.80
CA LYS A 14 -3.05 18.35 8.09
C LYS A 14 -3.76 19.04 6.94
N ASP A 15 -5.09 18.91 6.85
CA ASP A 15 -5.91 19.41 5.74
C ASP A 15 -5.39 18.92 4.37
N LYS A 16 -4.80 17.72 4.33
CA LYS A 16 -4.33 17.05 3.12
C LYS A 16 -5.23 15.88 2.81
N GLU A 17 -6.15 16.08 1.89
CA GLU A 17 -6.95 14.98 1.34
C GLU A 17 -6.09 14.13 0.39
N ILE A 18 -5.48 13.09 0.95
CA ILE A 18 -4.86 12.01 0.19
C ILE A 18 -5.90 10.87 0.12
N PRO A 19 -6.59 10.70 -1.02
CA PRO A 19 -7.73 9.79 -1.12
C PRO A 19 -7.32 8.31 -0.99
N LYS A 20 -6.10 7.99 -1.41
CA LYS A 20 -5.57 6.62 -1.46
C LYS A 20 -4.25 6.51 -0.71
N ILE A 21 -4.16 5.52 0.16
CA ILE A 21 -2.91 5.17 0.85
C ILE A 21 -2.53 3.76 0.43
N TYR A 22 -1.34 3.63 -0.16
CA TYR A 22 -0.77 2.35 -0.54
C TYR A 22 0.11 1.81 0.58
N GLY A 23 0.01 0.51 0.82
CA GLY A 23 0.78 -0.20 1.84
C GLY A 23 1.32 -1.51 1.31
N VAL A 24 2.33 -2.03 2.00
CA VAL A 24 2.89 -3.35 1.74
C VAL A 24 3.14 -4.07 3.06
N VAL A 25 2.77 -5.35 3.13
CA VAL A 25 3.16 -6.27 4.19
C VAL A 25 4.22 -7.21 3.63
N THR A 26 5.30 -7.44 4.39
CA THR A 26 6.38 -8.31 3.93
C THR A 26 6.83 -9.28 5.00
N THR A 27 7.30 -10.46 4.58
CA THR A 27 8.00 -11.45 5.44
C THR A 27 9.51 -11.45 5.20
N GLY A 28 10.03 -10.44 4.48
CA GLY A 28 11.40 -10.38 3.97
C GLY A 28 11.59 -11.07 2.61
N THR A 29 10.79 -12.09 2.29
CA THR A 29 10.84 -12.81 1.01
C THR A 29 9.55 -12.78 0.20
N ALA A 30 8.41 -12.52 0.84
CA ALA A 30 7.11 -12.31 0.20
C ALA A 30 6.61 -10.89 0.46
N TRP A 31 5.91 -10.33 -0.53
CA TRP A 31 5.34 -8.98 -0.53
C TRP A 31 3.86 -9.09 -0.87
N GLN A 32 3.01 -8.47 -0.06
CA GLN A 32 1.57 -8.37 -0.29
C GLN A 32 1.17 -6.90 -0.27
N PHE A 33 0.42 -6.45 -1.28
CA PHE A 33 0.09 -5.04 -1.48
C PHE A 33 -1.33 -4.72 -1.05
N LEU A 34 -1.53 -3.51 -0.53
CA LEU A 34 -2.79 -3.04 0.03
C LEU A 34 -3.07 -1.60 -0.40
N GLU A 35 -4.35 -1.28 -0.61
CA GLU A 35 -4.86 0.08 -0.82
C GLU A 35 -5.90 0.40 0.25
N LEU A 36 -5.79 1.55 0.91
CA LEU A 36 -6.80 2.10 1.80
C LEU A 36 -7.43 3.34 1.14
N GLU A 37 -8.74 3.28 0.95
CA GLU A 37 -9.56 4.41 0.46
C GLU A 37 -10.78 4.56 1.38
N ALA A 38 -10.97 5.76 1.92
CA ALA A 38 -11.96 6.05 2.96
C ALA A 38 -11.90 5.03 4.11
N GLN A 39 -12.88 4.13 4.23
CA GLN A 39 -12.95 3.09 5.26
C GLN A 39 -12.80 1.67 4.70
N THR A 40 -12.38 1.56 3.44
CA THR A 40 -12.26 0.30 2.72
C THR A 40 -10.80 -0.02 2.46
N ILE A 41 -10.39 -1.22 2.84
CA ILE A 41 -9.09 -1.78 2.50
C ILE A 41 -9.28 -2.80 1.38
N ILE A 42 -8.52 -2.64 0.31
CA ILE A 42 -8.37 -3.61 -0.76
C ILE A 42 -7.02 -4.31 -0.55
N ILE A 43 -7.04 -5.65 -0.58
CA ILE A 43 -5.86 -6.49 -0.41
C ILE A 43 -5.67 -7.27 -1.69
N ASP A 44 -4.48 -7.21 -2.26
CA ASP A 44 -4.07 -8.16 -3.27
C ASP A 44 -3.79 -9.52 -2.62
N LEU A 45 -4.52 -10.55 -3.07
CA LEU A 45 -4.38 -11.90 -2.51
C LEU A 45 -3.15 -12.62 -3.03
N GLU A 46 -2.51 -12.11 -4.09
CA GLU A 46 -1.26 -12.66 -4.59
C GLU A 46 -0.07 -12.21 -3.73
N GLU A 47 0.79 -13.17 -3.37
CA GLU A 47 2.07 -12.89 -2.72
C GLU A 47 3.19 -12.85 -3.75
N TYR A 48 3.91 -11.74 -3.79
CA TYR A 48 5.00 -11.54 -4.72
C TYR A 48 6.33 -11.87 -4.06
N SER A 49 7.08 -12.80 -4.66
CA SER A 49 8.44 -13.10 -4.18
C SER A 49 9.37 -11.93 -4.45
N VAL A 50 10.24 -11.60 -3.48
CA VAL A 50 11.30 -10.58 -3.62
C VAL A 50 12.27 -10.89 -4.77
N TYR A 51 12.36 -12.14 -5.20
CA TYR A 51 13.18 -12.55 -6.34
C TYR A 51 12.56 -12.16 -7.69
N ASN A 52 11.27 -11.84 -7.74
CA ASN A 52 10.61 -11.32 -8.95
C ASN A 52 10.52 -9.79 -8.90
N LEU A 53 11.69 -9.14 -8.94
CA LEU A 53 11.82 -7.68 -8.92
C LEU A 53 10.99 -6.96 -9.99
N PRO A 54 10.89 -7.43 -11.26
CA PRO A 54 10.08 -6.75 -12.26
C PRO A 54 8.60 -6.58 -11.85
N ASN A 55 8.00 -7.60 -11.23
CA ASN A 55 6.61 -7.50 -10.76
C ASN A 55 6.48 -6.49 -9.61
N ILE A 56 7.35 -6.58 -8.60
CA ILE A 56 7.34 -5.66 -7.45
C ILE A 56 7.52 -4.22 -7.92
N LEU A 57 8.48 -3.97 -8.80
CA LEU A 57 8.73 -2.64 -9.34
C LEU A 57 7.55 -2.14 -10.19
N GLY A 58 6.95 -3.00 -11.02
CA GLY A 58 5.75 -2.66 -11.79
C GLY A 58 4.60 -2.20 -10.89
N ILE A 59 4.33 -2.93 -9.81
CA ILE A 59 3.29 -2.58 -8.84
C ILE A 59 3.61 -1.24 -8.17
N LEU A 60 4.83 -1.06 -7.66
CA LEU A 60 5.25 0.20 -7.01
C LEU A 60 5.18 1.40 -7.96
N THR A 61 5.57 1.23 -9.23
CA THR A 61 5.45 2.30 -10.23
C THR A 61 4.01 2.66 -10.53
N SER A 62 3.08 1.69 -10.44
CA SER A 62 1.66 1.96 -10.69
C SER A 62 1.02 2.88 -9.63
N PHE A 63 1.61 3.00 -8.44
CA PHE A 63 1.14 3.89 -7.38
C PHE A 63 1.48 5.37 -7.60
N VAL A 64 2.45 5.67 -8.46
CA VAL A 64 2.96 7.03 -8.70
C VAL A 64 2.78 7.50 -10.14
N SER A 65 2.28 6.62 -11.02
CA SER A 65 2.08 6.90 -12.44
C SER A 65 0.73 7.57 -12.72
#